data_AF-A0A3N6M9X7-F1
#
_entry.id   AF-A0A3N6M9X7-F1
#
_cell.length_a   1.000
_cell.length_b   1.000
_cell.length_c   1.000
_cell.angle_alpha   90.00
_cell.angle_beta   90.00
_cell.angle_gamma   90.00
#
_symmetry.space_group_name_H-M   'P 1'
#
loop_
_entity.id
_entity.type
_entity.pdbx_description
1 polymer ?
#
loop_
_entity_poly.entity_id
_entity_poly.type
_entity_poly.pdbx_seq_one_letter_code
_entity_poly.pdbx_strand_id
1 'polypeptide(L)'
;MAARDRWEYQRPRTGSCKIAADAPAFILTERGKPYSDKSFTGKFSAWGKAAGITTQCSPHTLRFAAARRLAELGLSLKVIASITGHDSLKEL
;
A
#
# COMPACT_ATOMS: atom_id res chain seq x y z
N MET A 1 13.93 12.38 28.60
CA MET A 1 13.05 13.11 27.66
C MET A 1 13.10 12.38 26.32
N ALA A 2 12.36 11.29 26.18
CA ALA A 2 12.28 10.48 24.95
C ALA A 2 10.95 10.76 24.27
N ALA A 3 11.00 11.16 23.00
CA ALA A 3 9.84 11.47 22.18
C ALA A 3 9.00 10.19 22.00
N ARG A 4 7.88 10.12 22.72
CA ARG A 4 6.88 9.06 22.61
C ARG A 4 6.23 9.11 21.22
N ASP A 5 6.33 8.00 20.52
CA ASP A 5 5.41 7.44 19.54
C ASP A 5 4.53 8.39 18.72
N ARG A 6 5.04 8.81 17.55
CA ARG A 6 4.23 9.44 16.49
C ARG A 6 3.49 8.41 15.61
N TRP A 7 3.66 7.12 15.89
CA TRP A 7 3.11 6.00 15.11
C TRP A 7 2.44 4.94 15.99
N GLU A 8 1.83 5.36 17.10
CA GLU A 8 0.95 4.47 17.86
C GLU A 8 -0.25 4.13 16.96
N TYR A 9 -0.17 2.97 16.30
CA TYR A 9 -1.20 2.40 15.46
C TYR A 9 -2.42 2.14 16.34
N GLN A 10 -3.31 3.12 16.40
CA GLN A 10 -4.63 2.98 17.00
C GLN A 10 -5.37 1.91 16.20
N ARG A 11 -5.38 0.68 16.73
CA ARG A 11 -6.24 -0.38 16.18
C ARG A 11 -7.68 0.14 16.27
N PRO A 12 -8.41 0.32 15.17
CA PRO A 12 -9.84 0.55 15.29
C PRO A 12 -10.42 -0.72 15.89
N ARG A 13 -10.86 -0.62 17.15
CA ARG A 13 -11.66 -1.65 17.82
C ARG A 13 -12.89 -1.85 16.96
N THR A 14 -12.94 -2.98 16.23
CA THR A 14 -14.13 -3.56 15.59
C THR A 14 -15.26 -2.57 15.35
N GLY A 15 -15.05 -1.66 14.40
CA GLY A 15 -16.08 -0.79 13.86
C GLY A 15 -16.38 -1.26 12.45
N SER A 16 -17.64 -1.58 12.17
CA SER A 16 -18.18 -2.05 10.89
C SER A 16 -17.32 -1.67 9.68
N CYS A 17 -16.79 -2.66 8.97
CA CYS A 17 -16.36 -2.45 7.60
C CYS A 17 -17.57 -1.87 6.85
N LYS A 18 -17.54 -0.58 6.51
CA LYS A 18 -18.67 0.11 5.84
C LYS A 18 -18.84 -0.30 4.37
N ILE A 19 -18.15 -1.35 3.95
CA ILE A 19 -18.26 -1.91 2.61
C ILE A 19 -19.30 -3.02 2.70
N ALA A 20 -20.38 -2.84 1.95
CA ALA A 20 -21.44 -3.84 1.89
C ALA A 20 -20.87 -5.19 1.42
N ALA A 21 -21.42 -6.30 1.92
CA ALA A 21 -20.92 -7.63 1.59
C ALA A 21 -20.99 -7.92 0.08
N ASP A 22 -21.93 -7.28 -0.61
CA ASP A 22 -22.17 -7.32 -2.05
C ASP A 22 -21.48 -6.18 -2.83
N ALA A 23 -20.59 -5.43 -2.19
CA ALA A 23 -19.86 -4.36 -2.88
C ALA A 23 -19.00 -4.91 -4.03
N PRO A 24 -18.90 -4.17 -5.14
CA PRO A 24 -18.20 -4.65 -6.34
C PRO A 24 -16.67 -4.73 -6.19
N ALA A 25 -16.10 -4.06 -5.17
CA ALA A 25 -14.68 -4.12 -4.86
C ALA A 25 -14.40 -3.66 -3.41
N PHE A 26 -13.26 -4.06 -2.85
CA PHE A 26 -12.79 -3.60 -1.53
C PHE A 26 -12.32 -2.15 -1.50
N ILE A 27 -11.89 -1.61 -2.63
CA ILE A 27 -11.41 -0.23 -2.73
C ILE A 27 -12.32 0.51 -3.72
N LEU A 28 -13.14 1.41 -3.19
CA LEU A 28 -14.11 2.19 -3.95
C LEU A 28 -13.71 3.67 -3.96
N THR A 29 -14.04 4.33 -5.06
CA THR A 29 -14.01 5.79 -5.17
C THR A 29 -15.02 6.43 -4.22
N GLU A 30 -14.89 7.74 -4.01
CA GLU A 30 -15.87 8.55 -3.24
C GLU A 30 -17.30 8.45 -3.81
N ARG A 31 -17.47 8.00 -5.05
CA ARG A 31 -18.75 7.78 -5.72
C ARG A 31 -19.26 6.33 -5.62
N GLY A 32 -18.62 5.49 -4.80
CA GLY A 32 -19.02 4.09 -4.59
C GLY A 32 -18.69 3.13 -5.72
N LYS A 33 -17.94 3.56 -6.74
CA LYS A 33 -17.51 2.70 -7.87
C LYS A 33 -16.10 2.18 -7.66
N PRO A 34 -15.74 0.97 -8.16
CA PRO A 34 -14.36 0.51 -8.17
C PRO A 34 -13.44 1.50 -8.87
N TYR A 35 -12.21 1.64 -8.36
CA TYR A 35 -11.20 2.39 -9.08
C TYR A 35 -10.78 1.66 -10.36
N SER A 36 -10.54 2.40 -11.45
CA SER A 36 -9.71 1.92 -12.55
C SER A 36 -8.23 2.10 -12.23
N ASP A 37 -7.35 1.34 -12.86
CA ASP A 37 -5.89 1.38 -12.65
C ASP A 37 -5.32 2.81 -12.72
N LYS A 38 -5.73 3.55 -13.75
CA LYS A 38 -5.28 4.95 -13.96
C LYS A 38 -5.81 5.88 -12.88
N SER A 39 -7.10 5.75 -12.52
CA SER A 39 -7.72 6.61 -11.51
C SER A 39 -7.15 6.35 -10.11
N PHE A 40 -6.84 5.09 -9.80
CA PHE A 40 -6.21 4.71 -8.54
C PHE A 40 -4.80 5.27 -8.45
N THR A 41 -3.99 5.09 -9.51
CA THR A 41 -2.62 5.61 -9.56
C THR A 41 -2.60 7.13 -9.38
N GLY A 42 -3.48 7.86 -10.08
CA GLY A 42 -3.60 9.31 -9.94
C GLY A 42 -3.99 9.75 -8.53
N LYS A 43 -4.97 9.07 -7.90
CA LYS A 43 -5.38 9.35 -6.52
C LYS A 43 -4.24 9.03 -5.53
N PHE A 44 -3.53 7.93 -5.74
CA PHE A 44 -2.40 7.52 -4.91
C PHE A 44 -1.26 8.56 -4.93
N SER A 45 -0.91 9.06 -6.10
CA SER A 45 0.08 10.15 -6.21
C SER A 45 -0.39 11.44 -5.53
N ALA A 46 -1.69 11.77 -5.59
CA ALA A 46 -2.23 12.91 -4.86
C ALA A 46 -2.11 12.74 -3.33
N TRP A 47 -2.38 11.54 -2.81
CA TRP A 47 -2.16 11.23 -1.40
C TRP A 47 -0.67 11.32 -1.01
N GLY A 48 0.23 10.83 -1.85
CA GLY A 48 1.67 10.96 -1.63
C GLY A 48 2.11 12.43 -1.51
N LYS A 49 1.62 13.29 -2.41
CA LYS A 49 1.86 14.75 -2.34
C LYS A 49 1.31 15.37 -1.06
N ALA A 50 0.09 15.00 -0.66
CA ALA A 50 -0.51 15.48 0.57
C ALA A 50 0.27 15.03 1.82
N ALA A 51 0.93 13.87 1.77
CA ALA A 51 1.82 13.38 2.82
C ALA A 51 3.24 14.00 2.78
N GLY A 52 3.51 14.95 1.88
CA GLY A 52 4.80 15.61 1.74
C GLY A 52 5.86 14.79 1.00
N ILE A 53 5.48 13.73 0.30
CA ILE A 53 6.41 12.92 -0.52
C ILE A 53 6.73 13.71 -1.80
N THR A 54 7.99 14.08 -1.96
CA THR A 54 8.50 14.87 -3.10
C THR A 54 8.92 14.00 -4.29
N THR A 55 9.12 12.71 -4.09
CA THR A 55 9.49 11.74 -5.12
C THR A 55 8.26 11.11 -5.77
N GLN A 56 8.46 10.40 -6.89
CA GLN A 56 7.36 9.71 -7.57
C GLN A 56 6.77 8.60 -6.68
N CYS A 57 5.52 8.82 -6.27
CA CYS A 57 4.76 7.90 -5.42
C CYS A 57 3.60 7.29 -6.22
N SER A 58 3.69 5.98 -6.49
CA SER A 58 2.67 5.19 -7.17
C SER A 58 2.55 3.81 -6.50
N PRO A 59 1.47 3.06 -6.75
CA PRO A 59 1.34 1.70 -6.22
C PRO A 59 2.50 0.78 -6.65
N HIS A 60 3.03 1.00 -7.86
CA HIS A 60 4.16 0.25 -8.38
C HIS A 60 5.47 0.57 -7.62
N THR A 61 5.78 1.85 -7.42
CA THR A 61 6.99 2.22 -6.65
C THR A 61 6.87 1.86 -5.17
N LEU A 62 5.65 1.85 -4.62
CA LEU A 62 5.38 1.36 -3.27
C LEU A 62 5.73 -0.12 -3.13
N ARG A 63 5.36 -0.96 -4.11
CA ARG A 63 5.71 -2.39 -4.13
C ARG A 63 7.23 -2.59 -4.12
N PHE A 64 7.98 -1.82 -4.89
CA PHE A 64 9.45 -1.87 -4.83
C PHE A 64 10.01 -1.41 -3.48
N ALA A 65 9.46 -0.35 -2.89
CA ALA A 65 9.87 0.10 -1.57
C ALA A 65 9.62 -0.99 -0.50
N ALA A 66 8.53 -1.76 -0.62
CA ALA A 66 8.26 -2.91 0.23
C ALA A 66 9.29 -4.03 0.01
N ALA A 67 9.57 -4.39 -1.24
CA ALA A 67 10.59 -5.39 -1.58
C ALA A 67 11.97 -5.00 -1.01
N ARG A 68 12.33 -3.72 -1.14
CA ARG A 68 13.58 -3.16 -0.62
C ARG A 68 13.67 -3.30 0.90
N ARG A 69 12.59 -2.97 1.62
CA ARG A 69 12.53 -3.15 3.09
C ARG A 69 12.70 -4.61 3.50
N LEU A 70 12.08 -5.55 2.77
CA LEU A 70 12.23 -6.97 3.05
C LEU A 70 13.68 -7.45 2.81
N ALA A 71 14.34 -6.93 1.77
CA ALA A 71 15.75 -7.23 1.51
C ALA A 71 16.67 -6.66 2.60
N GLU A 72 16.41 -5.45 3.09
CA GLU A 72 17.16 -4.83 4.19
C GLU A 72 17.01 -5.59 5.51
N LEU A 73 15.89 -6.28 5.70
CA LEU A 73 15.67 -7.21 6.81
C LEU A 73 16.36 -8.58 6.62
N GLY A 74 17.06 -8.79 5.51
CA GLY A 74 17.82 -10.02 5.23
C GLY A 74 16.96 -11.19 4.74
N LEU A 75 15.72 -10.95 4.29
CA LEU A 75 14.89 -12.02 3.74
C LEU A 75 15.46 -12.52 2.41
N SER A 76 15.31 -13.82 2.15
CA SER A 76 15.76 -14.41 0.89
C SER A 76 14.94 -13.89 -0.28
N LEU A 77 15.56 -13.79 -1.46
CA LEU A 77 14.90 -13.33 -2.69
C LEU A 77 13.64 -14.15 -3.03
N LYS A 78 13.61 -15.45 -2.72
CA LYS A 78 12.43 -16.30 -2.93
C LYS A 78 11.24 -15.89 -2.07
N VAL A 79 11.49 -15.48 -0.83
CA VAL A 79 10.44 -14.97 0.08
C VAL A 79 9.98 -13.59 -0.37
N ILE A 80 10.90 -12.74 -0.82
CA ILE A 80 10.52 -11.42 -1.35
C ILE A 80 9.69 -11.58 -2.62
N ALA A 81 10.08 -12.48 -3.52
CA ALA A 81 9.32 -12.83 -4.72
C ALA A 81 7.92 -13.34 -4.38
N SER A 82 7.77 -14.20 -3.37
CA SER A 82 6.45 -14.73 -3.01
C SER A 82 5.54 -13.69 -2.36
N ILE A 83 6.09 -12.79 -1.52
CA ILE A 83 5.32 -11.71 -0.88
C ILE A 83 4.88 -10.67 -1.92
N THR A 84 5.78 -10.34 -2.84
CA THR A 84 5.43 -9.42 -3.92
C THR A 84 4.51 -10.13 -4.92
N GLY A 85 4.70 -11.41 -5.21
CA GLY A 85 3.94 -12.12 -6.24
C GLY A 85 4.60 -11.97 -7.60
N HIS A 86 5.90 -12.28 -7.66
CA HIS A 86 6.63 -12.51 -8.89
C HIS A 86 6.81 -14.01 -9.08
N ASP A 87 6.55 -14.52 -10.29
CA ASP A 87 6.70 -15.95 -10.60
C ASP A 87 8.17 -16.32 -10.89
N SER A 88 8.98 -15.32 -11.25
CA SER A 88 10.41 -15.52 -11.48
C SER A 88 11.28 -14.45 -10.82
N LEU A 89 12.50 -14.83 -10.43
CA LEU A 89 13.47 -13.91 -9.82
C LEU A 89 13.96 -12.82 -10.78
N LYS A 90 13.70 -12.94 -12.10
CA LYS A 90 14.05 -11.93 -13.09
C LYS A 90 13.13 -10.70 -13.08
N GLU A 91 11.94 -10.85 -12.50
CA GLU A 91 10.90 -9.81 -12.46
C GLU A 91 10.95 -8.96 -11.18
N LEU A 92 11.80 -9.37 -10.23
CA LEU A 92 12.01 -8.70 -8.94
C LEU A 92 12.71 -7.35 -9.06
#